data_AF-A0AAV6WIE0-F1
#
_entry.id   AF-A0AAV6WIE0-F1
#
_cell.length_a   1.000
_cell.length_b   1.000
_cell.length_c   1.000
_cell.angle_alpha   90.00
_cell.angle_beta   90.00
_cell.angle_gamma   90.00
#
_symmetry.space_group_name_H-M   'P 1'
#
loop_
_entity.id
_entity.type
_entity.pdbx_description
1 polymer ?
#
loop_
_entity_poly.entity_id
_entity_poly.type
_entity_poly.pdbx_seq_one_letter_code
_entity_poly.pdbx_strand_id
1 'polypeptide(L)'
;MVTHLLGVLGFGGFCFILGARPQDVRYLYCLFYVIFVPLRWIYYRYKKWHYYLLDFCYYANTIFLIMLLCYPENEKFFMVCFSFAEGPLAWALIIWRCSLVFNSMDKIVSVFIHLLPGLVFFTIRWWDPVFFEAMHPEGTARRASWPYVESKSYLWTWLFFVPLVAYMVWQLLYFLIVDVLRRQRLLRDPEVMTSYRELSKKAQKANNMWWRLSGLLGDQNRLFMYILLQGLFTVATTALTVPIFLSYELHLTFQVLKVSASVWNGGNFLLEVMPRQVILKEKKKTGTQPIEAQLDQSPLEKSMEPNNLSEVNEE
;
A
#
# COMPACT_ATOMS: atom_id res chain seq x y z
N MET A 1 -5.90 -23.61 8.80
CA MET A 1 -5.27 -24.61 7.91
C MET A 1 -5.74 -24.46 6.47
N VAL A 2 -7.05 -24.54 6.18
CA VAL A 2 -7.58 -24.42 4.81
C VAL A 2 -7.23 -23.09 4.13
N THR A 3 -7.45 -21.96 4.81
CA THR A 3 -7.09 -20.63 4.28
C THR A 3 -5.60 -20.48 3.99
N HIS A 4 -4.76 -21.06 4.85
CA HIS A 4 -3.31 -21.09 4.67
C HIS A 4 -2.93 -21.84 3.40
N LEU A 5 -3.43 -23.07 3.26
CA LEU A 5 -3.14 -23.93 2.12
C LEU A 5 -3.57 -23.26 0.81
N LEU A 6 -4.79 -22.72 0.77
CA LEU A 6 -5.30 -22.00 -0.41
C LEU A 6 -4.47 -20.74 -0.71
N GLY A 7 -4.07 -20.00 0.31
CA GLY A 7 -3.20 -18.82 0.14
C GLY A 7 -1.83 -19.18 -0.43
N VAL A 8 -1.21 -20.24 0.08
CA VAL A 8 0.10 -20.72 -0.40
C VAL A 8 0.00 -21.30 -1.81
N LEU A 9 -1.01 -22.13 -2.09
CA LEU A 9 -1.23 -22.69 -3.43
C LEU A 9 -1.55 -21.58 -4.44
N GLY A 10 -2.36 -20.59 -4.07
CA GLY A 10 -2.69 -19.46 -4.92
C GLY A 10 -1.46 -18.60 -5.26
N PHE A 11 -0.62 -18.28 -4.26
CA PHE A 11 0.60 -17.54 -4.49
C PHE A 11 1.65 -18.35 -5.26
N GLY A 12 1.83 -19.63 -4.93
CA GLY A 12 2.72 -20.53 -5.66
C GLY A 12 2.30 -20.73 -7.11
N GLY A 13 0.99 -20.89 -7.36
CA GLY A 13 0.43 -20.96 -8.70
C GLY A 13 0.63 -19.67 -9.49
N PHE A 14 0.49 -18.50 -8.86
CA PHE A 14 0.82 -17.22 -9.47
C PHE A 14 2.31 -17.15 -9.86
N CYS A 15 3.23 -17.51 -8.96
CA CYS A 15 4.67 -17.52 -9.27
C CYS A 15 5.02 -18.51 -10.39
N PHE A 16 4.38 -19.69 -10.41
CA PHE A 16 4.55 -20.67 -11.48
C PHE A 16 4.13 -20.10 -12.84
N ILE A 17 2.97 -19.46 -12.92
CA ILE A 17 2.49 -18.87 -14.18
C ILE A 17 3.34 -17.66 -14.58
N LEU A 18 3.78 -16.84 -13.62
CA LEU A 18 4.72 -15.74 -13.89
C LEU A 18 6.01 -16.23 -14.55
N GLY A 19 6.54 -17.38 -14.14
CA GLY A 19 7.73 -17.99 -14.76
C GLY A 19 7.44 -18.74 -16.07
N ALA A 20 6.32 -19.46 -16.15
CA ALA A 20 6.01 -20.35 -17.28
C ALA A 20 5.29 -19.66 -18.45
N ARG A 21 4.38 -18.72 -18.16
CA ARG A 21 3.57 -17.93 -19.11
C ARG A 21 3.31 -16.50 -18.57
N PRO A 22 4.33 -15.63 -18.52
CA PRO A 22 4.21 -14.25 -18.03
C PRO A 22 3.15 -13.41 -18.73
N GLN A 23 2.83 -13.69 -20.00
CA GLN A 23 1.77 -13.04 -20.76
C GLN A 23 0.36 -13.29 -20.22
N ASP A 24 0.15 -14.38 -19.45
CA ASP A 24 -1.14 -14.73 -18.87
C ASP A 24 -1.38 -14.03 -17.51
N VAL A 25 -0.33 -13.44 -16.93
CA VAL A 25 -0.37 -12.79 -15.61
C VAL A 25 -1.37 -11.64 -15.58
N ARG A 26 -1.53 -10.91 -16.70
CA ARG A 26 -2.56 -9.86 -16.83
C ARG A 26 -3.98 -10.40 -16.67
N TYR A 27 -4.27 -11.58 -17.23
CA TYR A 27 -5.60 -12.20 -17.13
C TYR A 27 -5.85 -12.74 -15.73
N LEU A 28 -4.84 -13.33 -15.08
CA LEU A 28 -4.93 -13.75 -13.69
C LEU A 28 -5.19 -12.56 -12.76
N TYR A 29 -4.51 -11.45 -12.99
CA TYR A 29 -4.76 -10.21 -12.24
C TYR A 29 -6.20 -9.71 -12.44
N CYS A 30 -6.69 -9.70 -13.69
CA CYS A 30 -8.07 -9.31 -13.98
C CYS A 30 -9.08 -10.21 -13.27
N LEU A 31 -8.90 -11.53 -13.36
CA LEU A 31 -9.73 -12.53 -12.70
C LEU A 31 -9.70 -12.36 -11.18
N PHE A 32 -8.51 -12.18 -10.60
CA PHE A 32 -8.33 -11.92 -9.18
C PHE A 32 -9.14 -10.68 -8.74
N TYR A 33 -9.02 -9.56 -9.45
CA TYR A 33 -9.71 -8.33 -9.05
C TYR A 33 -11.23 -8.47 -9.15
N VAL A 34 -11.74 -9.01 -10.26
CA VAL A 34 -13.18 -9.19 -10.52
C VAL A 34 -13.82 -10.17 -9.53
N ILE A 35 -13.08 -11.13 -8.99
CA ILE A 35 -13.60 -12.07 -7.97
C ILE A 35 -13.47 -11.48 -6.57
N PHE A 36 -12.26 -11.07 -6.17
CA PHE A 36 -11.98 -10.80 -4.76
C PHE A 36 -12.47 -9.42 -4.30
N VAL A 37 -12.57 -8.42 -5.19
CA VAL A 37 -13.07 -7.09 -4.81
C VAL A 37 -14.58 -7.10 -4.50
N PRO A 38 -15.45 -7.72 -5.32
CA PRO A 38 -16.87 -7.87 -4.95
C PRO A 38 -17.08 -8.68 -3.68
N LEU A 39 -16.32 -9.77 -3.47
CA LEU A 39 -16.38 -10.54 -2.22
C LEU A 39 -15.97 -9.67 -1.02
N ARG A 40 -14.92 -8.86 -1.18
CA ARG A 40 -14.47 -7.92 -0.15
C ARG A 40 -15.49 -6.81 0.09
N TRP A 41 -16.21 -6.35 -0.92
CA TRP A 41 -17.34 -5.42 -0.76
C TRP A 41 -18.42 -6.00 0.14
N ILE A 42 -18.87 -7.24 -0.13
CA ILE A 42 -19.89 -7.91 0.69
C ILE A 42 -19.41 -8.01 2.16
N TYR A 43 -18.17 -8.46 2.36
CA TYR A 43 -17.56 -8.58 3.69
C TYR A 43 -17.45 -7.23 4.41
N TYR A 44 -17.01 -6.18 3.71
CA TYR A 44 -16.82 -4.85 4.29
C TYR A 44 -18.13 -4.12 4.55
N ARG A 45 -19.19 -4.42 3.79
CA ARG A 45 -20.52 -3.92 4.10
C ARG A 45 -21.02 -4.48 5.43
N TYR A 46 -20.84 -5.78 5.66
CA TYR A 46 -21.16 -6.42 6.95
C TYR A 46 -20.36 -5.81 8.11
N LYS A 47 -19.07 -5.51 7.90
CA LYS A 47 -18.20 -4.89 8.91
C LYS A 47 -18.29 -3.36 9.04
N LYS A 48 -19.14 -2.69 8.24
CA LYS A 48 -19.20 -1.21 8.11
C LYS A 48 -17.88 -0.55 7.67
N TRP A 49 -17.05 -1.27 6.92
CA TRP A 49 -15.73 -0.84 6.42
C TRP A 49 -15.73 -0.52 4.91
N HIS A 50 -16.91 -0.45 4.29
CA HIS A 50 -17.06 -0.32 2.84
C HIS A 50 -16.51 0.99 2.25
N TYR A 51 -16.25 2.02 3.06
CA TYR A 51 -15.59 3.24 2.58
C TYR A 51 -14.11 3.05 2.25
N TYR A 52 -13.46 1.98 2.71
CA TYR A 52 -12.11 1.61 2.22
C TYR A 52 -12.08 1.31 0.74
N LEU A 53 -13.20 0.85 0.18
CA LEU A 53 -13.27 0.52 -1.24
C LEU A 53 -13.32 1.78 -2.13
N LEU A 54 -13.40 2.97 -1.53
CA LEU A 54 -13.22 4.24 -2.21
C LEU A 54 -11.76 4.72 -2.22
N ASP A 55 -10.85 4.03 -1.52
CA ASP A 55 -9.45 4.43 -1.46
C ASP A 55 -8.78 4.34 -2.83
N PHE A 56 -7.69 5.10 -2.98
CA PHE A 56 -7.00 5.28 -4.26
C PHE A 56 -6.55 3.97 -4.91
N CYS A 57 -6.18 2.97 -4.13
CA CYS A 57 -5.75 1.68 -4.68
C CYS A 57 -6.88 0.97 -5.46
N TYR A 58 -8.14 1.04 -5.01
CA TYR A 58 -9.27 0.48 -5.75
C TYR A 58 -9.60 1.30 -6.99
N TYR A 59 -9.52 2.63 -6.90
CA TYR A 59 -9.67 3.50 -8.05
C TYR A 59 -8.64 3.18 -9.14
N ALA A 60 -7.36 3.11 -8.77
CA ALA A 60 -6.27 2.79 -9.67
C ALA A 60 -6.41 1.39 -10.28
N ASN A 61 -6.71 0.37 -9.47
CA ASN A 61 -6.88 -0.99 -10.00
C ASN A 61 -8.08 -1.12 -10.96
N THR A 62 -9.19 -0.41 -10.70
CA THR A 62 -10.30 -0.35 -11.67
C THR A 62 -9.86 0.26 -13.00
N ILE A 63 -9.05 1.32 -12.96
CA ILE A 63 -8.45 1.92 -14.16
C ILE A 63 -7.51 0.93 -14.87
N PHE A 64 -6.73 0.15 -14.12
CA PHE A 64 -5.85 -0.87 -14.69
C PHE A 64 -6.64 -1.93 -15.45
N LEU A 65 -7.77 -2.40 -14.91
CA LEU A 65 -8.65 -3.32 -15.62
C LEU A 65 -9.17 -2.73 -16.93
N ILE A 66 -9.63 -1.48 -16.92
CA ILE A 66 -10.13 -0.81 -18.13
C ILE A 66 -9.02 -0.72 -19.17
N MET A 67 -7.80 -0.37 -18.76
CA MET A 67 -6.66 -0.33 -19.66
C MET A 67 -6.35 -1.72 -20.23
N LEU A 68 -6.19 -2.74 -19.38
CA LEU A 68 -5.81 -4.09 -19.80
C LEU A 68 -6.87 -4.78 -20.67
N LEU A 69 -8.16 -4.53 -20.44
CA LEU A 69 -9.26 -5.21 -21.14
C LEU A 69 -9.79 -4.42 -22.34
N CYS A 70 -9.82 -3.10 -22.26
CA CYS A 70 -10.47 -2.26 -23.29
C CYS A 70 -9.48 -1.45 -24.12
N TYR A 71 -8.32 -1.10 -23.58
CA TYR A 71 -7.33 -0.25 -24.25
C TYR A 71 -5.89 -0.77 -24.11
N PRO A 72 -5.62 -2.07 -24.37
CA PRO A 72 -4.32 -2.68 -24.07
C PRO A 72 -3.17 -2.05 -24.88
N GLU A 73 -3.44 -1.57 -26.09
CA GLU A 73 -2.45 -0.99 -27.01
C GLU A 73 -2.18 0.52 -26.75
N ASN A 74 -2.92 1.15 -25.83
CA ASN A 74 -2.78 2.58 -25.59
C ASN A 74 -1.56 2.89 -24.70
N GLU A 75 -0.46 3.25 -25.34
CA GLU A 75 0.81 3.62 -24.71
C GLU A 75 0.69 4.68 -23.61
N LYS A 76 -0.05 5.75 -23.89
CA LYS A 76 -0.23 6.88 -22.96
C LYS A 76 -0.98 6.42 -21.73
N PHE A 77 -2.02 5.62 -21.93
CA PHE A 77 -2.81 5.08 -20.84
C PHE A 77 -1.99 4.07 -20.01
N PHE A 78 -1.17 3.26 -20.65
CA PHE A 78 -0.23 2.37 -19.97
C PHE A 78 0.73 3.15 -19.07
N MET A 79 1.33 4.26 -19.55
CA MET A 79 2.23 5.08 -18.73
C MET A 79 1.52 5.64 -17.49
N VAL A 80 0.27 6.08 -17.63
CA VAL A 80 -0.51 6.57 -16.49
C VAL A 80 -0.73 5.46 -15.46
N CYS A 81 -1.12 4.27 -15.92
CA CYS A 81 -1.35 3.13 -15.04
C CYS A 81 -0.05 2.62 -14.39
N PHE A 82 1.05 2.61 -15.15
CA PHE A 82 2.39 2.28 -14.65
C PHE A 82 2.77 3.21 -13.49
N SER A 83 2.55 4.52 -13.66
CA SER A 83 2.84 5.52 -12.63
C SER A 83 2.07 5.26 -11.33
N PHE A 84 0.79 4.88 -11.42
CA PHE A 84 0.02 4.51 -10.24
C PHE A 84 0.50 3.22 -9.58
N ALA A 85 0.81 2.19 -10.38
CA ALA A 85 1.25 0.89 -9.90
C ALA A 85 2.62 0.96 -9.20
N GLU A 86 3.62 1.57 -9.86
CA GLU A 86 4.99 1.68 -9.34
C GLU A 86 5.22 2.90 -8.44
N GLY A 87 4.29 3.86 -8.42
CA GLY A 87 4.33 5.00 -7.52
C GLY A 87 3.51 4.72 -6.26
N PRO A 88 2.41 5.45 -6.03
CA PRO A 88 1.70 5.44 -4.75
C PRO A 88 1.27 4.04 -4.27
N LEU A 89 0.87 3.11 -5.15
CA LEU A 89 0.44 1.76 -4.72
C LEU A 89 1.62 0.92 -4.22
N ALA A 90 2.70 0.85 -4.99
CA ALA A 90 3.92 0.15 -4.61
C ALA A 90 4.52 0.69 -3.30
N TRP A 91 4.61 2.01 -3.17
CA TRP A 91 5.16 2.63 -1.97
C TRP A 91 4.23 2.49 -0.76
N ALA A 92 2.92 2.45 -0.96
CA ALA A 92 1.95 2.16 0.09
C ALA A 92 2.16 0.75 0.67
N LEU A 93 2.52 -0.24 -0.15
CA LEU A 93 2.86 -1.59 0.30
C LEU A 93 3.99 -1.57 1.35
N ILE A 94 5.02 -0.75 1.10
CA ILE A 94 6.22 -0.65 1.94
C ILE A 94 5.94 0.22 3.17
N ILE A 95 5.45 1.44 2.99
CA ILE A 95 5.28 2.44 4.04
C ILE A 95 4.18 2.04 5.03
N TRP A 96 3.07 1.49 4.56
CA TRP A 96 2.00 0.99 5.42
C TRP A 96 2.24 -0.44 5.92
N ARG A 97 3.43 -0.98 5.63
CA ARG A 97 3.91 -2.30 6.08
C ARG A 97 2.89 -3.40 5.82
N CYS A 98 2.39 -3.49 4.59
CA CYS A 98 1.44 -4.51 4.19
C CYS A 98 2.07 -5.91 4.34
N SER A 99 1.49 -6.71 5.24
CA SER A 99 2.02 -8.03 5.60
C SER A 99 1.43 -9.13 4.71
N LEU A 100 2.25 -9.86 3.97
CA LEU A 100 1.82 -11.06 3.26
C LEU A 100 1.65 -12.21 4.26
N VAL A 101 0.41 -12.54 4.59
CA VAL A 101 0.08 -13.55 5.61
C VAL A 101 -0.95 -14.51 5.06
N PHE A 102 -0.52 -15.73 4.73
CA PHE A 102 -1.37 -16.73 4.07
C PHE A 102 -2.57 -17.20 4.93
N ASN A 103 -2.53 -16.97 6.24
CA ASN A 103 -3.65 -17.26 7.14
C ASN A 103 -4.81 -16.26 7.06
N SER A 104 -4.66 -15.13 6.35
CA SER A 104 -5.64 -14.05 6.31
C SER A 104 -5.90 -13.58 4.88
N MET A 105 -7.08 -13.90 4.34
CA MET A 105 -7.48 -13.48 3.00
C MET A 105 -7.52 -11.96 2.86
N ASP A 106 -7.96 -11.23 3.88
CA ASP A 106 -7.97 -9.76 3.86
C ASP A 106 -6.56 -9.16 3.68
N LYS A 107 -5.56 -9.73 4.36
CA LYS A 107 -4.15 -9.32 4.19
C LYS A 107 -3.60 -9.71 2.83
N ILE A 108 -3.87 -10.93 2.34
CA ILE A 108 -3.45 -11.37 1.01
C ILE A 108 -4.02 -10.44 -0.06
N VAL A 109 -5.34 -10.21 -0.05
CA VAL A 109 -5.98 -9.34 -1.05
C VAL A 109 -5.45 -7.92 -0.96
N SER A 110 -5.19 -7.41 0.26
CA SER A 110 -4.55 -6.10 0.45
C SER A 110 -3.16 -6.03 -0.18
N VAL A 111 -2.31 -7.04 0.03
CA VAL A 111 -0.98 -7.08 -0.60
C VAL A 111 -1.11 -7.16 -2.12
N PHE A 112 -1.97 -8.03 -2.64
CA PHE A 112 -2.09 -8.28 -4.06
C PHE A 112 -2.62 -7.07 -4.85
N ILE A 113 -3.55 -6.29 -4.29
CA ILE A 113 -4.03 -5.04 -4.91
C ILE A 113 -2.91 -4.00 -5.08
N HIS A 114 -1.86 -4.04 -4.25
CA HIS A 114 -0.72 -3.12 -4.34
C HIS A 114 0.48 -3.74 -5.09
N LEU A 115 0.67 -5.05 -5.02
CA LEU A 115 1.81 -5.77 -5.59
C LEU A 115 1.58 -6.22 -7.03
N LEU A 116 0.44 -6.86 -7.32
CA LEU A 116 0.19 -7.49 -8.61
C LEU A 116 0.19 -6.53 -9.80
N PRO A 117 -0.40 -5.32 -9.71
CA PRO A 117 -0.34 -4.38 -10.83
C PRO A 117 1.08 -4.14 -11.30
N GLY A 118 2.00 -3.88 -10.37
CA GLY A 118 3.39 -3.63 -10.72
C GLY A 118 4.07 -4.80 -11.43
N LEU A 119 3.77 -6.03 -11.00
CA LEU A 119 4.25 -7.24 -11.69
C LEU A 119 3.66 -7.40 -13.09
N VAL A 120 2.37 -7.08 -13.28
CA VAL A 120 1.72 -7.08 -14.60
C VAL A 120 2.36 -6.03 -15.52
N PHE A 121 2.56 -4.82 -15.03
CA PHE A 121 3.22 -3.74 -15.78
C PHE A 121 4.68 -4.07 -16.11
N PHE A 122 5.37 -4.76 -15.21
CA PHE A 122 6.72 -5.29 -15.45
C PHE A 122 6.73 -6.33 -16.57
N THR A 123 5.84 -7.33 -16.54
CA THR A 123 5.80 -8.38 -17.57
C THR A 123 5.44 -7.82 -18.94
N ILE A 124 4.46 -6.92 -19.03
CA ILE A 124 4.07 -6.29 -20.30
C ILE A 124 5.24 -5.46 -20.87
N ARG A 125 5.91 -4.65 -20.04
CA ARG A 125 6.98 -3.77 -20.49
C ARG A 125 8.24 -4.51 -20.96
N TRP A 126 8.60 -5.60 -20.27
CA TRP A 126 9.92 -6.23 -20.43
C TRP A 126 9.89 -7.65 -20.99
N TRP A 127 8.75 -8.35 -20.96
CA TRP A 127 8.73 -9.80 -21.18
C TRP A 127 7.59 -10.35 -22.05
N ASP A 128 6.58 -9.57 -22.45
CA ASP A 128 5.45 -10.08 -23.27
C ASP A 128 5.83 -10.23 -24.76
N PRO A 129 6.08 -11.46 -25.28
CA PRO A 129 6.53 -11.69 -26.66
C PRO A 129 5.45 -11.38 -27.71
N VAL A 130 4.17 -11.50 -27.36
CA VAL A 130 3.05 -11.15 -28.27
C VAL A 130 2.99 -9.65 -28.48
N PHE A 131 3.30 -8.89 -27.43
CA PHE A 131 3.50 -7.45 -27.54
C PHE A 131 4.74 -7.11 -28.37
N PHE A 132 5.85 -7.85 -28.20
CA PHE A 132 7.05 -7.68 -29.04
C PHE A 132 6.76 -7.93 -30.53
N GLU A 133 6.00 -8.98 -30.90
CA GLU A 133 5.67 -9.25 -32.31
C GLU A 133 4.68 -8.24 -32.92
N ALA A 134 3.64 -7.82 -32.18
CA ALA A 134 2.74 -6.73 -32.63
C ALA A 134 3.47 -5.37 -32.77
N MET A 135 4.60 -5.20 -32.08
CA MET A 135 5.50 -4.05 -32.18
C MET A 135 6.51 -4.14 -33.32
N HIS A 136 6.58 -5.25 -34.04
CA HIS A 136 7.58 -5.50 -35.09
C HIS A 136 6.91 -5.77 -36.44
N PRO A 137 6.17 -4.81 -37.04
CA PRO A 137 5.89 -4.89 -38.47
C PRO A 137 7.22 -4.95 -39.22
N GLU A 138 7.32 -5.83 -40.21
CA GLU A 138 8.56 -6.10 -40.95
C GLU A 138 9.26 -4.80 -41.36
N GLY A 139 10.52 -4.62 -40.94
CA GLY A 139 11.34 -3.44 -41.26
C GLY A 139 11.56 -2.43 -40.13
N THR A 140 11.00 -2.63 -38.93
CA THR A 140 11.29 -1.77 -37.77
C THR A 140 12.37 -2.38 -36.86
N ALA A 141 13.30 -1.56 -36.35
CA ALA A 141 14.42 -2.02 -35.52
C ALA A 141 13.92 -2.66 -34.21
N ARG A 142 14.43 -3.87 -33.88
CA ARG A 142 14.20 -4.56 -32.59
C ARG A 142 14.55 -3.60 -31.44
N ARG A 143 13.56 -3.24 -30.61
CA ARG A 143 13.75 -2.36 -29.44
C ARG A 143 13.45 -3.12 -28.15
N ALA A 144 14.18 -2.79 -27.09
CA ALA A 144 14.18 -3.54 -25.83
C ALA A 144 13.08 -3.13 -24.82
N SER A 145 12.21 -2.16 -25.10
CA SER A 145 11.20 -1.67 -24.14
C SER A 145 10.03 -0.91 -24.77
N TRP A 146 8.83 -1.03 -24.20
CA TRP A 146 7.59 -0.31 -24.57
C TRP A 146 6.89 0.29 -23.36
N PRO A 147 6.23 1.47 -23.43
CA PRO A 147 6.02 2.41 -24.56
C PRO A 147 7.25 3.10 -25.17
N TYR A 148 7.09 3.71 -26.35
CA TYR A 148 8.14 4.49 -27.02
C TYR A 148 8.40 5.81 -26.28
N VAL A 149 9.67 6.09 -26.00
CA VAL A 149 10.10 7.35 -25.38
C VAL A 149 10.38 8.37 -26.48
N GLU A 150 9.42 9.24 -26.76
CA GLU A 150 9.57 10.30 -27.76
C GLU A 150 10.50 11.42 -27.26
N SER A 151 10.28 11.91 -26.03
CA SER A 151 11.05 13.01 -25.45
C SER A 151 10.99 13.02 -23.92
N LYS A 152 11.89 13.78 -23.27
CA LYS A 152 11.82 14.01 -21.82
C LYS A 152 10.49 14.63 -21.41
N SER A 153 10.00 15.61 -22.18
CA SER A 153 8.71 16.27 -21.92
C SER A 153 7.55 15.26 -21.99
N TYR A 154 7.58 14.36 -22.98
CA TYR A 154 6.58 13.31 -23.13
C TYR A 154 6.53 12.37 -21.92
N LEU A 155 7.70 11.90 -21.45
CA LEU A 155 7.81 11.08 -20.24
C LEU A 155 7.21 11.75 -19.02
N TRP A 156 7.64 12.98 -18.72
CA TRP A 156 7.13 13.72 -17.56
C TRP A 156 5.63 14.01 -17.67
N THR A 157 5.12 14.26 -18.87
CA THR A 157 3.69 14.46 -19.09
C THR A 157 2.90 13.22 -18.69
N TRP A 158 3.27 12.05 -19.20
CA TRP A 158 2.45 10.84 -19.05
C TRP A 158 2.77 9.99 -17.80
N LEU A 159 3.98 10.08 -17.24
CA LEU A 159 4.35 9.39 -15.99
C LEU A 159 4.19 10.25 -14.74
N PHE A 160 4.14 11.58 -14.86
CA PHE A 160 4.09 12.47 -13.70
C PHE A 160 2.85 13.37 -13.70
N PHE A 161 2.69 14.26 -14.68
CA PHE A 161 1.63 15.27 -14.64
C PHE A 161 0.21 14.69 -14.83
N VAL A 162 0.00 13.89 -15.87
CA VAL A 162 -1.32 13.29 -16.15
C VAL A 162 -1.77 12.35 -15.02
N PRO A 163 -0.90 11.47 -14.47
CA PRO A 163 -1.23 10.71 -13.26
C PRO A 163 -1.66 11.58 -12.08
N LEU A 164 -0.98 12.69 -11.83
CA LEU A 164 -1.35 13.61 -10.75
C LEU A 164 -2.72 14.27 -11.00
N VAL A 165 -3.05 14.62 -12.24
CA VAL A 165 -4.40 15.12 -12.57
C VAL A 165 -5.47 14.05 -12.29
N ALA A 166 -5.26 12.81 -12.72
CA ALA A 166 -6.18 11.72 -12.43
C ALA A 166 -6.29 11.40 -10.93
N TYR A 167 -5.18 11.50 -10.18
CA TYR A 167 -5.20 11.46 -8.72
C TYR A 167 -6.02 12.60 -8.11
N MET A 168 -5.88 13.82 -8.61
CA MET A 168 -6.66 14.96 -8.12
C MET A 168 -8.16 14.76 -8.35
N VAL A 169 -8.56 14.20 -9.49
CA VAL A 169 -9.95 13.82 -9.75
C VAL A 169 -10.44 12.84 -8.68
N TRP A 170 -9.68 11.79 -8.40
CA TRP A 170 -10.02 10.85 -7.32
C TRP A 170 -10.09 11.54 -5.95
N GLN A 171 -9.13 12.41 -5.62
CA GLN A 171 -9.06 13.10 -4.34
C GLN A 171 -10.28 14.01 -4.12
N LEU A 172 -10.71 14.73 -5.17
CA LEU A 172 -11.90 15.58 -5.14
C LEU A 172 -13.18 14.75 -5.00
N LEU A 173 -13.30 13.64 -5.73
CA LEU A 173 -14.43 12.71 -5.61
C LEU A 173 -14.50 12.09 -4.21
N TYR A 174 -13.35 11.69 -3.66
CA TYR A 174 -13.26 11.13 -2.31
C TYR A 174 -13.73 12.15 -1.27
N PHE A 175 -13.20 13.38 -1.33
CA PHE A 175 -13.59 14.47 -0.44
C PHE A 175 -15.10 14.76 -0.53
N LEU A 176 -15.63 14.87 -1.74
CA LEU A 176 -17.07 15.10 -1.96
C LEU A 176 -17.92 13.97 -1.35
N ILE A 177 -17.57 12.71 -1.63
CA ILE A 177 -18.38 11.57 -1.18
C ILE A 177 -18.25 11.38 0.34
N VAL A 178 -17.03 11.35 0.86
CA VAL A 178 -16.76 10.95 2.26
C VAL A 178 -16.93 12.13 3.21
N ASP A 179 -16.28 13.25 2.91
CA ASP A 179 -16.20 14.39 3.84
C ASP A 179 -17.37 15.37 3.71
N VAL A 180 -18.03 15.42 2.56
CA VAL A 180 -19.24 16.26 2.36
C VAL A 180 -20.51 15.43 2.47
N LEU A 181 -20.77 14.51 1.53
CA LEU A 181 -22.06 13.81 1.42
C LEU A 181 -22.32 12.79 2.54
N ARG A 182 -21.27 12.19 3.10
CA ARG A 182 -21.39 11.14 4.13
C ARG A 182 -20.96 11.59 5.52
N ARG A 183 -20.66 12.89 5.69
CA ARG A 183 -20.24 13.49 6.97
C ARG A 183 -21.18 13.16 8.12
N GLN A 184 -22.48 13.40 7.95
CA GLN A 184 -23.47 13.15 9.01
C GLN A 184 -23.54 11.67 9.41
N ARG A 185 -23.40 10.75 8.43
CA ARG A 185 -23.40 9.31 8.69
C ARG A 185 -22.14 8.89 9.44
N LEU A 186 -20.98 9.43 9.06
CA LEU A 186 -19.72 9.18 9.75
C LEU A 186 -19.73 9.72 11.17
N LEU A 187 -20.35 10.88 11.42
CA LEU A 187 -20.50 11.43 12.77
C LEU A 187 -21.47 10.61 13.63
N ARG A 188 -22.55 10.11 13.05
CA ARG A 188 -23.57 9.32 13.77
C ARG A 188 -23.11 7.90 14.10
N ASP A 189 -22.32 7.28 13.22
CA ASP A 189 -21.86 5.90 13.38
C ASP A 189 -20.32 5.83 13.45
N PRO A 190 -19.73 5.82 14.66
CA PRO A 190 -18.29 5.75 14.85
C PRO A 190 -17.68 4.38 14.48
N GLU A 191 -18.49 3.34 14.28
CA GLU A 191 -18.03 2.04 13.78
C GLU A 191 -17.70 2.08 12.29
N VAL A 192 -18.26 3.05 11.55
CA VAL A 192 -17.94 3.25 10.14
C VAL A 192 -16.50 3.72 10.02
N MET A 193 -15.67 2.89 9.39
CA MET A 193 -14.24 3.14 9.28
C MET A 193 -13.87 3.69 7.90
N THR A 194 -12.92 4.64 7.90
CA THR A 194 -12.26 5.20 6.72
C THR A 194 -10.74 5.08 6.89
N SER A 195 -9.97 5.23 5.82
CA SER A 195 -8.50 5.21 5.87
C SER A 195 -7.93 6.27 6.81
N TYR A 196 -8.48 7.48 6.78
CA TYR A 196 -8.12 8.50 7.76
C TYR A 196 -8.33 8.04 9.21
N ARG A 197 -9.50 7.50 9.53
CA ARG A 197 -9.83 7.07 10.90
C ARG A 197 -8.91 5.93 11.38
N GLU A 198 -8.67 4.93 10.54
CA GLU A 198 -7.84 3.79 10.93
C GLU A 198 -6.36 4.14 11.02
N LEU A 199 -5.82 4.87 10.03
CA LEU A 199 -4.42 5.29 10.06
C LEU A 199 -4.15 6.25 11.22
N SER A 200 -5.07 7.19 11.49
CA SER A 200 -4.94 8.10 12.64
C SER A 200 -4.96 7.34 13.96
N LYS A 201 -5.90 6.39 14.15
CA LYS A 201 -5.95 5.54 15.35
C LYS A 201 -4.67 4.72 15.53
N LYS A 202 -4.14 4.13 14.44
CA LYS A 202 -2.88 3.37 14.46
C LYS A 202 -1.68 4.27 14.78
N ALA A 203 -1.60 5.44 14.15
CA ALA A 203 -0.52 6.40 14.36
C ALA A 203 -0.51 6.92 15.80
N GLN A 204 -1.69 7.31 16.32
CA GLN A 204 -1.86 7.75 17.70
C GLN A 204 -1.44 6.66 18.69
N LYS A 205 -1.93 5.43 18.50
CA LYS A 205 -1.59 4.30 19.39
C LYS A 205 -0.10 3.97 19.39
N ALA A 206 0.56 4.09 18.23
CA ALA A 206 1.98 3.84 18.09
C ALA A 206 2.86 5.05 18.48
N ASN A 207 2.25 6.21 18.74
CA ASN A 207 2.92 7.51 18.91
C ASN A 207 4.07 7.75 17.90
N ASN A 208 3.81 7.39 16.64
CA ASN A 208 4.83 7.35 15.61
C ASN A 208 5.03 8.72 14.93
N MET A 209 6.01 8.78 14.02
CA MET A 209 6.30 10.00 13.26
C MET A 209 5.08 10.56 12.52
N TRP A 210 4.20 9.72 11.97
CA TRP A 210 2.99 10.15 11.28
C TRP A 210 1.99 10.87 12.20
N TRP A 211 1.91 10.44 13.47
CA TRP A 211 1.08 11.12 14.47
C TRP A 211 1.62 12.52 14.80
N ARG A 212 2.95 12.65 14.91
CA ARG A 212 3.62 13.93 15.15
C ARG A 212 3.45 14.87 13.97
N LEU A 213 3.73 14.38 12.75
CA LEU A 213 3.59 15.17 11.52
C LEU A 213 2.15 15.63 11.29
N SER A 214 1.16 14.78 11.52
CA SER A 214 -0.26 15.16 11.35
C SER A 214 -0.73 16.21 12.36
N GLY A 215 -0.03 16.39 13.49
CA GLY A 215 -0.37 17.37 14.53
C GLY A 215 0.34 18.72 14.43
N LEU A 216 1.21 18.93 13.43
CA LEU A 216 2.03 20.16 13.33
C LEU A 216 1.19 21.46 13.24
N LEU A 217 0.01 21.39 12.63
CA LEU A 217 -0.94 22.52 12.54
C LEU A 217 -2.02 22.48 13.64
N GLY A 218 -1.81 21.70 14.70
CA GLY A 218 -2.77 21.49 15.79
C GLY A 218 -3.75 20.34 15.54
N ASP A 219 -4.32 19.80 16.63
CA ASP A 219 -5.16 18.59 16.59
C ASP A 219 -6.44 18.74 15.76
N GLN A 220 -6.98 19.96 15.67
CA GLN A 220 -8.17 20.26 14.88
C GLN A 220 -7.93 20.13 13.37
N ASN A 221 -6.68 20.30 12.92
CA ASN A 221 -6.30 20.31 11.51
C ASN A 221 -5.75 18.96 11.01
N ARG A 222 -5.86 17.89 11.82
CA ARG A 222 -5.32 16.56 11.47
C ARG A 222 -5.88 15.97 10.17
N LEU A 223 -7.14 16.24 9.83
CA LEU A 223 -7.73 15.80 8.56
C LEU A 223 -7.08 16.52 7.37
N PHE A 224 -6.90 17.84 7.48
CA PHE A 224 -6.22 18.63 6.45
C PHE A 224 -4.76 18.17 6.29
N MET A 225 -4.05 17.96 7.41
CA MET A 225 -2.69 17.43 7.39
C MET A 225 -2.60 16.04 6.78
N TYR A 226 -3.60 15.17 7.01
CA TYR A 226 -3.67 13.87 6.35
C TYR A 226 -3.76 14.01 4.83
N ILE A 227 -4.65 14.88 4.32
CA ILE A 227 -4.79 15.15 2.88
C ILE A 227 -3.49 15.72 2.31
N LEU A 228 -2.85 16.65 3.02
CA LEU A 228 -1.58 17.25 2.61
C LEU A 228 -0.45 16.21 2.53
N LEU A 229 -0.26 15.42 3.60
CA LEU A 229 0.76 14.37 3.66
C LEU A 229 0.53 13.30 2.59
N GLN A 230 -0.73 12.95 2.34
CA GLN A 230 -1.10 12.02 1.28
C GLN A 230 -0.80 12.61 -0.11
N GLY A 231 -1.09 13.89 -0.34
CA GLY A 231 -0.74 14.59 -1.58
C GLY A 231 0.77 14.63 -1.81
N LEU A 232 1.55 14.99 -0.79
CA LEU A 232 3.01 15.00 -0.85
C LEU A 232 3.58 13.60 -1.11
N PHE A 233 3.05 12.58 -0.43
CA PHE A 233 3.39 11.18 -0.66
C PHE A 233 3.15 10.78 -2.12
N THR A 234 1.99 11.12 -2.68
CA THR A 234 1.66 10.80 -4.08
C THR A 234 2.60 11.53 -5.04
N VAL A 235 2.85 12.83 -4.86
CA VAL A 235 3.78 13.59 -5.71
C VAL A 235 5.19 12.98 -5.67
N ALA A 236 5.72 12.69 -4.48
CA ALA A 236 7.06 12.13 -4.33
C ALA A 236 7.16 10.73 -4.96
N THR A 237 6.20 9.84 -4.69
CA THR A 237 6.22 8.47 -5.19
C THR A 237 5.99 8.40 -6.69
N THR A 238 5.12 9.26 -7.25
CA THR A 238 4.95 9.41 -8.70
C THR A 238 6.22 9.93 -9.38
N ALA A 239 6.98 10.85 -8.77
CA ALA A 239 8.27 11.29 -9.32
C ALA A 239 9.28 10.13 -9.44
N LEU A 240 9.32 9.23 -8.46
CA LEU A 240 10.21 8.07 -8.46
C LEU A 240 9.89 7.06 -9.58
N THR A 241 8.69 7.10 -10.16
CA THR A 241 8.33 6.19 -11.27
C THR A 241 9.08 6.49 -12.55
N VAL A 242 9.52 7.74 -12.77
CA VAL A 242 10.25 8.13 -13.99
C VAL A 242 11.57 7.37 -14.13
N PRO A 243 12.50 7.36 -13.15
CA PRO A 243 13.71 6.57 -13.26
C PRO A 243 13.44 5.05 -13.27
N ILE A 244 12.42 4.57 -12.53
CA ILE A 244 12.02 3.16 -12.54
C ILE A 244 11.56 2.73 -13.93
N PHE A 245 10.79 3.57 -14.62
CA PHE A 245 10.32 3.30 -15.98
C PHE A 245 11.48 3.20 -16.97
N LEU A 246 12.50 4.03 -16.82
CA LEU A 246 13.63 4.12 -17.75
C LEU A 246 14.64 2.96 -17.65
N SER A 247 14.71 2.25 -16.53
CA SER A 247 15.74 1.24 -16.30
C SER A 247 15.15 -0.11 -15.91
N TYR A 248 15.49 -1.15 -16.67
CA TYR A 248 15.16 -2.53 -16.35
C TYR A 248 15.69 -2.93 -14.96
N GLU A 249 16.95 -2.60 -14.67
CA GLU A 249 17.60 -2.93 -13.40
C GLU A 249 16.91 -2.26 -12.21
N LEU A 250 16.54 -0.98 -12.34
CA LEU A 250 15.79 -0.29 -11.28
C LEU A 250 14.40 -0.89 -11.11
N HIS A 251 13.71 -1.20 -12.22
CA HIS A 251 12.39 -1.80 -12.16
C HIS A 251 12.44 -3.19 -11.51
N LEU A 252 13.40 -4.03 -11.90
CA LEU A 252 13.63 -5.36 -11.33
C LEU A 252 13.97 -5.29 -9.84
N THR A 253 14.93 -4.42 -9.48
CA THR A 253 15.32 -4.20 -8.08
C THR A 253 14.12 -3.76 -7.25
N PHE A 254 13.26 -2.90 -7.80
CA PHE A 254 12.07 -2.44 -7.12
C PHE A 254 11.00 -3.54 -6.98
N GLN A 255 10.83 -4.42 -7.97
CA GLN A 255 9.96 -5.61 -7.82
C GLN A 255 10.46 -6.51 -6.68
N VAL A 256 11.76 -6.80 -6.63
CA VAL A 256 12.37 -7.59 -5.55
C VAL A 256 12.13 -6.91 -4.19
N LEU A 257 12.39 -5.60 -4.09
CA LEU A 257 12.17 -4.84 -2.86
C LEU A 257 10.72 -4.94 -2.36
N LYS A 258 9.73 -4.80 -3.24
CA LYS A 258 8.30 -4.88 -2.89
C LYS A 258 7.93 -6.26 -2.33
N VAL A 259 8.37 -7.32 -3.01
CA VAL A 259 8.14 -8.71 -2.56
C VAL A 259 8.82 -8.92 -1.21
N SER A 260 10.11 -8.60 -1.09
CA SER A 260 10.88 -8.73 0.16
C SER A 260 10.24 -7.97 1.31
N ALA A 261 9.83 -6.72 1.11
CA ALA A 261 9.15 -5.93 2.13
C ALA A 261 7.84 -6.60 2.60
N SER A 262 7.02 -7.08 1.66
CA SER A 262 5.74 -7.72 2.01
C SER A 262 5.91 -9.04 2.78
N VAL A 263 6.92 -9.84 2.42
CA VAL A 263 7.28 -11.10 3.08
C VAL A 263 7.89 -10.84 4.46
N TRP A 264 8.82 -9.89 4.57
CA TRP A 264 9.42 -9.48 5.84
C TRP A 264 8.37 -8.98 6.84
N ASN A 265 7.47 -8.11 6.38
CA ASN A 265 6.34 -7.63 7.18
C ASN A 265 5.37 -8.76 7.54
N GLY A 266 5.22 -9.77 6.68
CA GLY A 266 4.49 -11.02 6.94
C GLY A 266 5.10 -11.80 8.09
N GLY A 267 6.41 -12.03 8.05
CA GLY A 267 7.18 -12.72 9.09
C GLY A 267 7.06 -12.03 10.45
N ASN A 268 7.31 -10.72 10.50
CA ASN A 268 7.18 -9.95 11.75
C ASN A 268 5.75 -9.97 12.30
N PHE A 269 4.74 -9.96 11.42
CA PHE A 269 3.35 -10.08 11.86
C PHE A 269 3.05 -11.44 12.52
N LEU A 270 3.58 -12.52 11.95
CA LEU A 270 3.40 -13.87 12.47
C LEU A 270 4.16 -14.10 13.78
N LEU A 271 5.40 -13.59 13.88
CA LEU A 271 6.28 -13.83 15.03
C LEU A 271 6.02 -12.89 16.21
N GLU A 272 5.65 -11.63 15.96
CA GLU A 272 5.51 -10.64 17.03
C GLU A 272 4.07 -10.24 17.29
N VAL A 273 3.30 -9.98 16.23
CA VAL A 273 1.96 -9.39 16.37
C VAL A 273 0.93 -10.44 16.76
N MET A 274 0.90 -11.60 16.09
CA MET A 274 -0.05 -12.66 16.40
C MET A 274 0.09 -13.17 17.85
N PRO A 275 1.28 -13.51 18.37
CA PRO A 275 1.41 -14.01 19.74
C PRO A 275 0.99 -12.98 20.78
N ARG A 276 1.40 -11.71 20.61
CA ARG A 276 0.97 -10.61 21.49
C ARG A 276 -0.55 -10.44 21.50
N GLN A 277 -1.21 -10.60 20.35
CA GLN A 277 -2.68 -10.53 20.29
C GLN A 277 -3.36 -11.68 21.03
N VAL A 278 -2.78 -12.89 21.01
CA VAL A 278 -3.30 -14.04 21.78
C VAL A 278 -3.15 -13.76 23.27
N ILE A 279 -1.96 -13.38 23.72
CA ILE A 279 -1.69 -13.05 25.14
C ILE A 279 -2.64 -11.94 25.63
N LEU A 280 -2.82 -10.87 24.86
CA LEU A 280 -3.74 -9.79 25.21
C LEU A 280 -5.21 -10.25 25.28
N LYS A 281 -5.62 -11.16 24.39
CA LYS A 281 -6.98 -11.74 24.44
C LYS A 281 -7.16 -12.64 25.65
N GLU A 282 -6.14 -13.40 26.04
CA GLU A 282 -6.18 -14.23 27.25
C GLU A 282 -6.20 -13.38 28.52
N LYS A 283 -5.29 -12.39 28.65
CA LYS A 283 -5.29 -11.43 29.77
C LYS A 283 -6.65 -10.73 29.94
N LYS A 284 -7.31 -10.37 28.81
CA LYS A 284 -8.65 -9.78 28.83
C LYS A 284 -9.75 -10.76 29.27
N LYS A 285 -9.61 -12.05 28.96
CA LYS A 285 -10.53 -13.10 29.40
C LYS A 285 -10.36 -13.46 30.88
N THR A 286 -9.14 -13.40 31.41
CA THR A 286 -8.85 -13.68 32.83
C THR A 286 -9.07 -12.49 33.76
N GLY A 287 -9.53 -11.34 33.25
CA GLY A 287 -9.85 -10.15 34.05
C GLY A 287 -8.62 -9.42 34.62
N THR A 288 -7.41 -9.82 34.23
CA THR A 288 -6.16 -9.21 34.72
C THR A 288 -5.82 -7.99 33.86
N GLN A 289 -6.04 -6.78 34.38
CA GLN A 289 -5.61 -5.54 33.69
C GLN A 289 -4.07 -5.45 33.60
N PRO A 290 -3.48 -4.71 32.64
CA PRO A 290 -2.05 -4.74 32.41
C PRO A 290 -1.28 -3.94 33.46
N ILE A 291 -0.39 -4.61 34.20
CA ILE A 291 0.81 -4.02 34.79
C ILE A 291 1.88 -4.02 33.69
N GLU A 292 1.95 -2.99 32.86
CA GLU A 292 3.06 -2.82 31.91
C GLU A 292 3.14 -1.34 31.49
N ALA A 293 3.50 -0.51 32.47
CA ALA A 293 4.10 0.81 32.26
C ALA A 293 5.50 0.91 32.92
N GLN A 294 6.14 -0.22 33.26
CA GLN A 294 7.39 -0.22 34.04
C GLN A 294 8.54 -1.05 33.46
N LEU A 295 8.46 -1.53 32.22
CA LEU A 295 9.55 -2.32 31.61
C LEU A 295 10.39 -1.57 30.57
N ASP A 296 10.31 -0.23 30.52
CA ASP A 296 11.18 0.63 29.70
C ASP A 296 12.08 1.55 30.56
N GLN A 297 12.57 1.04 31.69
CA GLN A 297 13.76 1.58 32.35
C GLN A 297 14.85 0.53 32.38
N SER A 298 15.74 0.60 31.39
CA SER A 298 17.04 -0.06 31.44
C SER A 298 17.85 0.51 32.62
N PRO A 299 18.43 -0.33 33.51
CA PRO A 299 19.32 0.13 34.56
C PRO A 299 20.73 0.31 33.98
N LEU A 300 21.02 1.49 33.46
CA LEU A 300 22.36 1.90 33.05
C LEU A 300 22.57 3.37 33.39
N GLU A 301 22.54 3.67 34.70
CA GLU A 301 23.24 4.79 35.33
C GLU A 301 23.04 4.69 36.86
N LYS A 302 23.78 3.77 37.48
CA LYS A 302 24.07 3.82 38.92
C LYS A 302 25.55 3.53 39.13
N SER A 303 26.37 4.54 38.84
CA SER A 303 27.71 4.63 39.39
C SER A 303 28.10 6.10 39.44
N MET A 304 28.05 6.65 40.64
CA MET A 304 28.88 7.73 41.20
C MET A 304 28.05 8.53 42.21
N GLU A 305 27.95 8.01 43.44
CA GLU A 305 27.99 8.90 44.61
C GLU A 305 29.47 9.19 44.91
N PRO A 306 29.75 10.39 45.42
CA PRO A 306 30.37 10.40 46.73
C PRO A 306 29.68 11.37 47.70
N ASN A 307 29.47 10.87 48.91
CA ASN A 307 29.60 11.54 50.21
C ASN A 307 29.40 13.07 50.28
N ASN A 308 28.44 13.50 51.09
CA ASN A 308 28.83 14.02 52.41
C ASN A 308 27.63 14.20 53.34
N LEU A 309 27.85 13.76 54.59
CA LEU A 309 27.11 14.19 55.76
C LEU A 309 27.23 15.71 55.93
N SER A 310 26.16 16.39 56.32
CA SER A 310 26.10 17.09 57.62
C SER A 310 24.74 17.74 57.83
N GLU A 311 24.37 17.72 59.10
CA GLU A 311 23.19 18.29 59.74
C GLU A 311 23.08 19.82 59.59
N VAL A 312 21.90 20.32 59.99
CA VAL A 312 21.65 21.52 60.81
C VAL A 312 20.70 22.56 60.19
N ASN A 313 19.51 22.58 60.80
CA ASN A 313 18.63 23.68 61.26
C ASN A 313 18.23 24.88 60.39
N GLU A 314 16.96 25.26 60.63
CA GLU A 314 16.38 26.62 60.79
C GLU A 314 16.74 27.64 59.69
N GLU A 315 15.80 28.19 58.93
CA GLU A 315 14.63 28.98 59.34
C GLU A 315 13.64 29.13 58.17
#